data_AF-A0A7W1FA97-F1
#
_entry.id   AF-A0A7W1FA97-F1
#
_cell.length_a   1.000
_cell.length_b   1.000
_cell.length_c   1.000
_cell.angle_alpha   90.00
_cell.angle_beta   90.00
_cell.angle_gamma   90.00
#
_symmetry.space_group_name_H-M   'P 1'
#
loop_
_entity.id
_entity.type
_entity.pdbx_description
1 polymer ?
#
loop_
_entity_poly.entity_id
_entity_poly.type
_entity_poly.pdbx_seq_one_letter_code
_entity_poly.pdbx_strand_id
1 'polypeptide(L)'
;ADAVGVYASIEAETAEMDPDEARALLEEFGVAEPGLDRVIAASYSAIDLITFLTTGEDETRAWEVRRGARAPEAAGVIHTDLERGFIRAEVIGYEDLVAAGSMEQAKAAGKIRVEGKDYEVAEGDILHVRFAV
;
A
#
# COMPACT_ATOMS: atom_id res chain seq x y z
N ALA A 1 -4.11 19.65 -12.50
CA ALA A 1 -5.41 19.64 -11.81
C ALA A 1 -6.08 18.37 -12.26
N ASP A 2 -6.00 17.35 -11.42
CA ASP A 2 -6.58 16.05 -11.74
C ASP A 2 -8.08 16.13 -11.46
N ALA A 3 -8.88 15.70 -12.43
CA ALA A 3 -10.33 15.67 -12.33
C ALA A 3 -10.78 14.21 -12.38
N VAL A 4 -11.57 13.78 -11.39
CA VAL A 4 -12.17 12.45 -11.35
C VAL A 4 -13.64 12.57 -11.66
N GLY A 5 -14.07 12.02 -12.80
CA GLY A 5 -15.47 11.92 -13.15
C GLY A 5 -16.12 10.71 -12.46
N VAL A 6 -17.25 10.93 -11.79
CA VAL A 6 -18.02 9.91 -11.06
C VAL A 6 -19.51 9.97 -11.42
N TYR A 7 -20.16 8.81 -11.49
CA TYR A 7 -21.59 8.68 -11.76
C TYR A 7 -22.36 8.56 -10.44
N ALA A 8 -22.55 9.70 -9.76
CA ALA A 8 -23.06 9.73 -8.39
C ALA A 8 -24.37 8.93 -8.15
N SER A 9 -25.28 8.88 -9.13
CA SER A 9 -26.53 8.12 -8.99
C SER A 9 -26.32 6.61 -8.96
N ILE A 10 -25.46 6.08 -9.84
CA ILE A 10 -25.17 4.65 -9.90
C ILE A 10 -24.36 4.24 -8.67
N GLU A 11 -23.38 5.05 -8.27
CA GLU A 11 -22.59 4.80 -7.06
C GLU A 11 -23.48 4.69 -5.81
N ALA A 12 -24.45 5.60 -5.65
CA ALA A 12 -25.37 5.59 -4.52
C ALA A 12 -26.26 4.34 -4.50
N GLU A 13 -26.71 3.87 -5.66
CA GLU A 13 -27.47 2.62 -5.78
C GLU A 13 -26.61 1.41 -5.42
N THR A 14 -25.40 1.32 -5.99
CA THR A 14 -24.48 0.20 -5.74
C THR A 14 -23.98 0.13 -4.30
N ALA A 15 -23.96 1.24 -3.57
CA ALA A 15 -23.52 1.29 -2.18
C ALA A 15 -24.44 0.53 -1.21
N GLU A 16 -25.71 0.31 -1.59
CA GLU A 16 -26.70 -0.43 -0.79
C GLU A 16 -26.87 -1.89 -1.26
N MET A 17 -26.17 -2.29 -2.32
CA MET A 17 -26.26 -3.61 -2.93
C MET A 17 -25.22 -4.59 -2.36
N ASP A 18 -25.44 -5.89 -2.62
CA ASP A 18 -24.41 -6.89 -2.39
C ASP A 18 -23.21 -6.64 -3.34
N PRO A 19 -21.95 -6.84 -2.91
CA PRO A 19 -20.76 -6.54 -3.72
C PRO A 19 -20.73 -7.20 -5.11
N ASP A 20 -21.27 -8.41 -5.26
CA ASP A 20 -21.27 -9.11 -6.54
C ASP A 20 -22.35 -8.56 -7.48
N GLU A 21 -23.51 -8.17 -6.94
CA GLU A 21 -24.59 -7.51 -7.70
C GLU A 21 -24.19 -6.09 -8.11
N ALA A 22 -23.58 -5.34 -7.21
CA ALA A 22 -23.04 -4.00 -7.47
C ALA A 22 -22.03 -4.02 -8.63
N ARG A 23 -21.11 -5.01 -8.61
CA ARG A 23 -20.11 -5.17 -9.67
C ARG A 23 -20.76 -5.49 -11.02
N ALA A 24 -21.73 -6.40 -11.04
CA ALA A 24 -22.45 -6.74 -12.26
C ALA A 24 -23.20 -5.54 -12.85
N LEU A 25 -23.82 -4.71 -12.01
CA LEU A 25 -24.48 -3.47 -12.43
C LEU A 25 -23.47 -2.48 -13.03
N LEU A 26 -22.36 -2.23 -12.34
CA LEU A 26 -21.30 -1.33 -12.84
C LEU A 26 -20.76 -1.79 -14.20
N GLU A 27 -20.52 -3.10 -14.37
CA GLU A 27 -20.09 -3.69 -15.63
C GLU A 27 -21.10 -3.49 -16.77
N GLU A 28 -22.41 -3.60 -16.50
CA GLU A 28 -23.47 -3.33 -17.49
C GLU A 28 -23.43 -1.88 -18.00
N PHE A 29 -23.08 -0.94 -17.14
CA PHE A 29 -22.90 0.47 -17.48
C PHE A 29 -21.50 0.82 -18.02
N GLY A 30 -20.62 -0.17 -18.19
CA GLY A 30 -19.26 0.02 -18.69
C GLY A 30 -18.31 0.68 -17.68
N VAL A 31 -18.64 0.63 -16.39
CA VAL A 31 -17.83 1.14 -15.29
C VAL A 31 -16.97 -0.01 -14.75
N ALA A 32 -15.68 -0.01 -15.08
CA ALA A 32 -14.75 -1.09 -14.72
C ALA A 32 -14.33 -1.05 -13.24
N GLU A 33 -14.40 0.11 -12.60
CA GLU A 33 -14.03 0.29 -11.19
C GLU A 33 -15.01 1.31 -10.55
N PRO A 34 -15.42 1.11 -9.28
CA PRO A 34 -16.26 2.07 -8.58
C PRO A 34 -15.66 3.47 -8.59
N GLY A 35 -16.50 4.47 -8.83
CA GLY A 35 -16.11 5.88 -8.82
C GLY A 35 -15.59 6.33 -7.45
N LEU A 36 -16.10 5.75 -6.36
CA LEU A 36 -15.60 6.02 -5.01
C LEU A 36 -14.12 5.61 -4.86
N ASP A 37 -13.72 4.45 -5.38
CA ASP A 37 -12.33 3.97 -5.29
C ASP A 37 -11.37 4.91 -6.02
N ARG A 38 -11.80 5.43 -7.19
CA ARG A 38 -11.06 6.44 -7.95
C ARG A 38 -10.90 7.75 -7.18
N VAL A 39 -11.95 8.17 -6.48
CA VAL A 39 -11.92 9.37 -5.62
C VAL A 39 -10.99 9.16 -4.44
N ILE A 40 -11.00 7.99 -3.80
CA ILE A 40 -10.09 7.66 -2.70
C ILE A 40 -8.64 7.69 -3.19
N ALA A 41 -8.33 7.02 -4.30
CA ALA A 41 -6.98 7.01 -4.88
C ALA A 41 -6.50 8.41 -5.25
N ALA A 42 -7.35 9.22 -5.89
CA ALA A 42 -7.03 10.60 -6.20
C ALA A 42 -6.83 11.46 -4.95
N SER A 43 -7.62 11.21 -3.89
CA SER A 43 -7.46 11.90 -2.61
C SER A 43 -6.11 11.57 -1.97
N TYR A 44 -5.72 10.30 -1.93
CA TYR A 44 -4.40 9.86 -1.45
C TYR A 44 -3.27 10.57 -2.17
N SER A 45 -3.33 10.59 -3.50
CA SER A 45 -2.34 11.30 -4.33
C SER A 45 -2.36 12.81 -4.07
N ALA A 46 -3.53 13.42 -3.87
CA ALA A 46 -3.66 14.86 -3.64
C ALA A 46 -3.08 15.32 -2.29
N ILE A 47 -2.99 14.42 -1.30
CA ILE A 47 -2.41 14.71 0.02
C ILE A 47 -1.00 14.14 0.19
N ASP A 48 -0.36 13.73 -0.91
CA ASP A 48 0.99 13.15 -0.95
C ASP A 48 1.16 11.94 -0.02
N LEU A 49 0.14 11.09 0.10
CA LEU A 49 0.31 9.80 0.77
C LEU A 49 0.83 8.74 -0.21
N ILE A 50 1.64 7.85 0.35
CA ILE A 50 2.02 6.59 -0.27
C ILE A 50 1.66 5.44 0.68
N THR A 51 1.47 4.26 0.11
CA THR A 51 1.23 3.04 0.86
C THR A 51 2.46 2.16 0.84
N PHE A 52 2.87 1.66 2.00
CA PHE A 52 3.82 0.55 2.11
C PHE A 52 3.18 -0.58 2.90
N LEU A 53 3.80 -1.75 2.86
CA LEU A 53 3.21 -2.99 3.35
C LEU A 53 4.13 -3.65 4.37
N THR A 54 3.51 -4.35 5.31
CA THR A 54 4.15 -5.40 6.10
C THR A 54 3.44 -6.72 5.81
N THR A 55 4.19 -7.81 5.67
CA THR A 55 3.63 -9.13 5.45
C THR A 55 4.42 -10.18 6.23
N GLY A 56 3.70 -11.12 6.83
CA GLY A 56 4.22 -12.26 7.56
C GLY A 56 3.19 -13.38 7.59
N GLU A 57 3.47 -14.45 8.34
CA GLU A 57 2.55 -15.61 8.44
C GLU A 57 1.20 -15.23 9.05
N ASP A 58 1.20 -14.34 10.06
CA ASP A 58 0.01 -13.97 10.82
C ASP A 58 -0.78 -12.81 10.19
N GLU A 59 -0.10 -11.83 9.61
CA GLU A 59 -0.72 -10.58 9.15
C GLU A 59 -0.07 -10.05 7.87
N THR A 60 -0.92 -9.53 6.98
CA THR A 60 -0.51 -8.62 5.90
C THR A 60 -1.30 -7.34 6.03
N ARG A 61 -0.59 -6.20 6.06
CA ARG A 61 -1.18 -4.90 6.36
C ARG A 61 -0.56 -3.79 5.52
N ALA A 62 -1.42 -2.87 5.10
CA ALA A 62 -1.06 -1.60 4.47
C ALA A 62 -0.91 -0.49 5.51
N TRP A 63 0.07 0.38 5.30
CA TRP A 63 0.41 1.50 6.16
C TRP A 63 0.62 2.74 5.30
N GLU A 64 0.08 3.88 5.74
CA GLU A 64 0.21 5.15 5.04
C GLU A 64 1.32 6.01 5.62
N VAL A 65 2.15 6.58 4.75
CA VAL A 65 3.11 7.64 5.09
C VAL A 65 3.08 8.72 4.03
N ARG A 66 3.60 9.91 4.35
CA ARG A 66 3.80 10.94 3.33
C ARG A 66 4.94 10.53 2.39
N ARG A 67 4.81 10.91 1.12
CA ARG A 67 5.88 10.76 0.12
C ARG A 67 7.17 11.42 0.63
N GLY A 68 8.28 10.69 0.52
CA GLY A 68 9.59 11.11 1.04
C GLY A 68 9.82 10.76 2.51
N ALA A 69 8.87 10.10 3.18
CA ALA A 69 9.10 9.57 4.51
C ALA A 69 10.25 8.56 4.51
N ARG A 70 11.15 8.69 5.49
CA ARG A 70 12.29 7.81 5.66
C ARG A 70 11.89 6.51 6.35
N ALA A 71 12.68 5.46 6.16
CA ALA A 71 12.42 4.14 6.74
C ALA A 71 12.16 4.14 8.27
N PRO A 72 12.85 4.95 9.10
CA PRO A 72 12.53 5.04 10.53
C PRO A 72 11.15 5.68 10.80
N GLU A 73 10.77 6.70 10.04
CA GLU A 73 9.47 7.37 10.18
C GLU A 73 8.33 6.41 9.80
N ALA A 74 8.51 5.65 8.71
CA ALA A 74 7.59 4.59 8.31
C ALA A 74 7.49 3.49 9.37
N ALA A 75 8.60 3.09 9.99
CA ALA A 75 8.60 2.16 11.11
C ALA A 75 7.83 2.71 12.33
N GLY A 76 7.89 4.01 12.56
CA GLY A 76 7.16 4.69 13.64
C GLY A 76 5.64 4.64 13.51
N VAL A 77 5.13 4.65 12.28
CA VAL A 77 3.69 4.47 12.00
C VAL A 77 3.22 3.07 12.40
N ILE A 78 4.08 2.05 12.28
CA ILE A 78 3.79 0.70 12.76
C ILE A 78 3.81 0.69 14.30
N HIS A 79 4.91 1.17 14.90
CA HIS A 79 5.03 1.31 16.35
C HIS A 79 6.18 2.26 16.72
N THR A 80 5.96 3.13 17.71
CA THR A 80 6.95 4.15 18.13
C THR A 80 8.31 3.57 18.58
N ASP A 81 8.34 2.36 19.14
CA ASP A 81 9.61 1.71 19.52
C ASP A 81 10.44 1.26 18.30
N LEU A 82 9.80 0.96 17.17
CA LEU A 82 10.50 0.57 15.94
C LEU A 82 11.26 1.77 15.36
N GLU A 83 10.69 2.97 15.44
CA GLU A 83 11.36 4.21 15.03
C GLU A 83 12.58 4.51 15.92
N ARG A 84 12.40 4.46 17.24
CA ARG A 84 13.49 4.72 18.21
C ARG A 84 14.61 3.70 18.10
N GLY A 85 14.25 2.42 17.99
CA GLY A 85 15.16 1.30 17.92
C GLY A 85 15.66 0.98 16.51
N PHE A 86 15.31 1.78 15.49
CA PHE A 86 15.56 1.44 14.09
C PHE A 86 17.05 1.19 13.81
N ILE A 87 17.35 0.02 13.27
CA ILE A 87 18.68 -0.35 12.79
C ILE A 87 18.73 -0.24 11.26
N ARG A 88 17.82 -0.95 10.59
CA ARG A 88 17.72 -1.06 9.12
C ARG A 88 16.38 -1.71 8.73
N ALA A 89 16.00 -1.61 7.47
CA ALA A 89 14.85 -2.32 6.92
C ALA A 89 15.29 -3.29 5.81
N GLU A 90 14.73 -4.48 5.78
CA GLU A 90 14.71 -5.32 4.58
C GLU A 90 13.54 -4.84 3.71
N VAL A 91 13.81 -4.50 2.44
CA VAL A 91 12.86 -3.87 1.53
C VAL A 91 12.77 -4.64 0.22
N ILE A 92 11.56 -4.86 -0.26
CA ILE A 92 11.28 -5.40 -1.60
C ILE A 92 10.04 -4.73 -2.18
N GLY A 93 10.04 -4.45 -3.49
CA GLY A 93 8.86 -3.91 -4.16
C GLY A 93 7.78 -4.98 -4.34
N TYR A 94 6.51 -4.56 -4.31
CA TYR A 94 5.35 -5.43 -4.49
C TYR A 94 5.47 -6.37 -5.70
N GLU A 95 5.79 -5.84 -6.88
CA GLU A 95 5.87 -6.65 -8.10
C GLU A 95 6.95 -7.74 -8.01
N ASP A 96 8.11 -7.40 -7.43
CA ASP A 96 9.21 -8.36 -7.23
C ASP A 96 8.83 -9.45 -6.23
N LEU A 97 8.10 -9.11 -5.15
CA LEU A 97 7.65 -10.09 -4.17
C LEU A 97 6.60 -11.05 -4.77
N VAL A 98 5.60 -10.50 -5.48
CA VAL A 98 4.57 -11.30 -6.14
C VAL A 98 5.19 -12.22 -7.20
N ALA A 99 6.12 -11.70 -8.00
CA ALA A 99 6.82 -12.51 -9.01
C ALA A 99 7.70 -13.61 -8.38
N ALA A 100 8.30 -13.34 -7.22
CA ALA A 100 9.10 -14.32 -6.49
C ALA A 100 8.25 -15.40 -5.80
N GLY A 101 6.99 -15.11 -5.48
CA GLY A 101 6.02 -16.02 -4.84
C GLY A 101 6.09 -16.07 -3.32
N SER A 102 7.23 -15.72 -2.71
CA SER A 102 7.38 -15.58 -1.25
C SER A 102 8.61 -14.75 -0.88
N MET A 103 8.64 -14.26 0.37
CA MET A 103 9.81 -13.55 0.93
C MET A 103 11.07 -14.42 0.95
N GLU A 104 10.94 -15.73 1.21
CA GLU A 104 12.08 -16.66 1.18
C GLU A 104 12.66 -16.80 -0.23
N GLN A 105 11.79 -16.97 -1.23
CA GLN A 105 12.21 -17.08 -2.63
C GLN A 105 12.81 -15.77 -3.13
N ALA A 106 12.22 -14.64 -2.76
CA ALA A 106 12.75 -13.31 -3.07
C ALA A 106 14.15 -13.10 -2.46
N LYS A 107 14.35 -13.55 -1.22
CA LYS A 107 15.66 -13.50 -0.55
C LYS A 107 16.69 -14.36 -1.27
N ALA A 108 16.34 -15.59 -1.63
CA ALA A 108 17.21 -16.50 -2.38
C ALA A 108 17.57 -15.96 -3.76
N ALA A 109 16.66 -15.22 -4.39
CA ALA A 109 16.87 -14.55 -5.67
C ALA A 109 17.65 -13.23 -5.57
N GLY A 110 18.01 -12.78 -4.36
CA GLY A 110 18.74 -11.53 -4.15
C GLY A 110 17.92 -10.27 -4.44
N LYS A 111 16.60 -10.36 -4.38
CA LYS A 111 15.67 -9.25 -4.67
C LYS A 111 15.41 -8.34 -3.47
N ILE A 112 15.71 -8.81 -2.27
CA ILE A 112 15.56 -8.04 -1.03
C ILE A 112 16.76 -7.10 -0.85
N ARG A 113 16.48 -5.81 -0.73
CA ARG A 113 17.46 -4.77 -0.39
C ARG A 113 17.53 -4.60 1.12
N VAL A 114 18.69 -4.18 1.61
CA VAL A 114 18.88 -3.81 3.02
C VAL A 114 19.15 -2.33 3.08
N GLU A 115 18.19 -1.59 3.61
CA GLU A 115 18.13 -0.14 3.55
C GLU A 115 18.36 0.49 4.92
N GLY A 116 19.06 1.62 4.92
CA GLY A 116 19.43 2.37 6.12
C GLY A 116 18.42 3.45 6.51
N LYS A 117 18.81 4.31 7.45
CA LYS A 117 17.97 5.39 8.00
C LYS A 117 17.61 6.47 6.99
N ASP A 118 18.41 6.63 5.93
CA ASP A 118 18.22 7.65 4.90
C ASP A 118 17.38 7.17 3.72
N TYR A 119 16.97 5.89 3.71
CA TYR A 119 16.12 5.36 2.65
C TYR A 119 14.74 6.00 2.70
N GLU A 120 14.30 6.58 1.59
CA GLU A 120 12.94 7.07 1.39
C GLU A 120 12.06 5.90 0.92
N VAL A 121 11.00 5.62 1.67
CA VAL A 121 10.07 4.53 1.35
C VAL A 121 9.31 4.85 0.07
N ALA A 122 9.16 3.85 -0.79
CA ALA A 122 8.42 3.96 -2.05
C ALA A 122 7.03 3.33 -1.96
N GLU A 123 6.15 3.75 -2.87
CA GLU A 123 4.83 3.15 -3.05
C GLU A 123 4.94 1.65 -3.30
N GLY A 124 4.17 0.85 -2.55
CA GLY A 124 4.14 -0.60 -2.67
C GLY A 124 5.39 -1.31 -2.15
N ASP A 125 6.29 -0.63 -1.44
CA ASP A 125 7.39 -1.30 -0.75
C ASP A 125 6.83 -2.22 0.36
N ILE A 126 7.41 -3.41 0.48
CA ILE A 126 7.24 -4.31 1.62
C ILE A 126 8.43 -4.12 2.54
N LEU A 127 8.18 -3.70 3.78
CA LEU A 127 9.19 -3.46 4.79
C LEU A 127 9.19 -4.55 5.86
N HIS A 128 10.37 -5.05 6.17
CA HIS A 128 10.63 -5.79 7.40
C HIS A 128 11.69 -5.05 8.22
N VAL A 129 11.25 -4.39 9.30
CA VAL A 129 12.10 -3.53 10.13
C VAL A 129 12.92 -4.38 11.11
N ARG A 130 14.24 -4.14 11.16
CA ARG A 130 15.13 -4.65 12.20
C ARG A 130 15.38 -3.54 13.21
N PHE A 131 15.14 -3.84 14.48
CA PHE A 131 15.24 -2.89 15.58
C PHE A 131 15.88 -3.53 16.80
N ALA A 132 16.40 -2.69 17.70
CA ALA A 132 16.80 -3.09 19.05
C ALA A 132 16.31 -2.04 20.05
N VAL A 133 15.75 -2.51 21.17
CA VAL A 133 15.27 -1.70 22.30
C VAL A 133 16.14 -1.99 23.51
#